data_AF-A0A662HD33-F1
#
_entry.id   AF-A0A662HD33-F1
#
_cell.length_a   1.000
_cell.length_b   1.000
_cell.length_c   1.000
_cell.angle_alpha   90.00
_cell.angle_beta   90.00
_cell.angle_gamma   90.00
#
_symmetry.space_group_name_H-M   'P 1'
#
loop_
_entity.id
_entity.type
_entity.pdbx_description
1 polymer ?
#
loop_
_entity_poly.entity_id
_entity_poly.type
_entity_poly.pdbx_seq_one_letter_code
_entity_poly.pdbx_strand_id
1 'polypeptide(L)'
;MCASGENLYGRVIDVGSKVVFCKEKCPNVEKSLKEGVLPRVLYAEPFLVDNPQEACRILEAAERARLIILGASPGHIMSFEKALYKQLLKYMNALEKPPEPGSERARTVFRELHRIWLEALGGWYFKCRGGNVEFRGEYRRKFRFLRYVRRMKEFLAYLYCHGNPLGLSRGDVIIWGELAFCQPSKKGAEIRRAAYKCMHHLKELASHVDIVLVTPTSEFLDDTGGKKQFKREFTEKLRSIFKGIFKAPIIGIPHPSRGKPFPNPSDKGEWERIAMEMKSVIEERGTRFINTTISRKSQ
;
A
#
# COMPACT_ATOMS: atom_id res chain seq x y z
N MET A 1 26.21 -7.26 1.00
CA MET A 1 25.45 -8.39 1.56
C MET A 1 24.47 -7.81 2.56
N CYS A 2 23.17 -7.99 2.34
CA CYS A 2 22.11 -7.33 3.12
C CYS A 2 21.86 -8.12 4.41
N ALA A 3 22.04 -7.48 5.57
CA ALA A 3 21.80 -8.10 6.87
C ALA A 3 20.30 -8.41 7.08
N SER A 4 20.00 -9.61 7.55
CA SER A 4 18.68 -10.07 7.97
C SER A 4 18.42 -9.72 9.44
N GLY A 5 17.26 -9.15 9.77
CA GLY A 5 16.60 -9.50 11.05
C GLY A 5 15.89 -8.41 11.84
N GLU A 6 16.43 -7.19 11.97
CA GLU A 6 15.96 -6.31 13.06
C GLU A 6 15.25 -5.02 12.60
N ASN A 7 15.69 -4.44 11.48
CA ASN A 7 15.16 -3.18 10.94
C ASN A 7 13.81 -3.35 10.21
N LEU A 8 13.17 -2.23 9.85
CA LEU A 8 11.88 -2.21 9.17
C LEU A 8 11.90 -3.03 7.88
N TYR A 9 12.96 -2.87 7.07
CA TYR A 9 13.04 -3.53 5.77
C TYR A 9 13.13 -5.04 5.90
N GLY A 10 13.92 -5.55 6.85
CA GLY A 10 13.98 -6.98 7.18
C GLY A 10 12.59 -7.55 7.53
N ARG A 11 11.77 -6.79 8.26
CA ARG A 11 10.39 -7.17 8.60
C ARG A 11 9.47 -7.17 7.38
N VAL A 12 9.58 -6.17 6.51
CA VAL A 12 8.87 -6.13 5.22
C VAL A 12 9.21 -7.36 4.39
N ILE A 13 10.50 -7.74 4.32
CA ILE A 13 10.93 -8.93 3.59
C ILE A 13 10.41 -10.21 4.22
N ASP A 14 10.44 -10.33 5.55
CA ASP A 14 9.95 -11.51 6.26
C ASP A 14 8.43 -11.70 6.03
N VAL A 15 7.64 -10.66 6.27
CA VAL A 15 6.18 -10.68 6.06
C VAL A 15 5.85 -10.98 4.61
N GLY A 16 6.52 -10.31 3.66
CA GLY A 16 6.33 -10.53 2.24
C GLY A 16 6.63 -11.96 1.80
N SER A 17 7.69 -12.56 2.35
CA SER A 17 8.03 -13.95 2.09
C SER A 17 6.96 -14.92 2.60
N LYS A 18 6.39 -14.66 3.78
CA LYS A 18 5.27 -15.43 4.33
C LYS A 18 4.04 -15.33 3.44
N VAL A 19 3.72 -14.13 2.96
CA VAL A 19 2.58 -13.87 2.07
C VAL A 19 2.74 -14.59 0.72
N VAL A 20 3.89 -14.43 0.05
CA VAL A 20 4.15 -15.03 -1.28
C VAL A 20 4.11 -16.56 -1.22
N PHE A 21 4.60 -17.18 -0.14
CA PHE A 21 4.61 -18.64 0.00
C PHE A 21 3.48 -19.22 0.87
N CYS A 22 2.57 -18.38 1.38
CA CYS A 22 1.41 -18.83 2.14
C CYS A 22 0.64 -19.97 1.44
N LYS A 23 0.41 -21.07 2.17
CA LYS A 23 -0.26 -22.29 1.65
C LYS A 23 -1.76 -22.30 1.94
N GLU A 24 -2.28 -21.29 2.63
CA GLU A 24 -3.70 -21.22 3.00
C GLU A 24 -4.58 -21.05 1.76
N LYS A 25 -5.64 -21.85 1.66
CA LYS A 25 -6.66 -21.74 0.63
C LYS A 25 -7.74 -20.75 1.07
N CYS A 26 -7.89 -19.66 0.32
CA CYS A 26 -8.94 -18.67 0.53
C CYS A 26 -9.98 -18.75 -0.59
N PRO A 27 -11.28 -18.68 -0.28
CA PRO A 27 -12.32 -18.69 -1.30
C PRO A 27 -12.24 -17.43 -2.16
N ASN A 28 -12.54 -17.56 -3.46
CA ASN A 28 -12.63 -16.47 -4.43
C ASN A 28 -11.37 -15.60 -4.59
N VAL A 29 -10.20 -16.15 -4.31
CA VAL A 29 -8.92 -15.51 -4.63
C VAL A 29 -8.05 -16.44 -5.49
N GLU A 30 -7.25 -15.86 -6.36
CA GLU A 30 -6.28 -16.52 -7.22
C GLU A 30 -4.87 -16.34 -6.66
N LYS A 31 -4.17 -17.47 -6.56
CA LYS A 31 -2.74 -17.54 -6.29
C LYS A 31 -2.18 -18.78 -6.96
N SER A 32 -1.12 -18.63 -7.74
CA SER A 32 -0.43 -19.74 -8.39
C SER A 32 1.01 -19.37 -8.67
N LEU A 33 1.94 -20.03 -7.98
CA LEU A 33 3.37 -19.87 -8.26
C LEU A 33 3.68 -20.28 -9.71
N LYS A 34 3.10 -21.41 -10.17
CA LYS A 34 3.31 -21.98 -11.52
C LYS A 34 2.89 -21.03 -12.64
N GLU A 35 1.83 -20.27 -12.43
CA GLU A 35 1.30 -19.29 -13.39
C GLU A 35 1.83 -17.87 -13.15
N GLY A 36 2.77 -17.68 -12.20
CA GLY A 36 3.27 -16.35 -11.85
C GLY A 36 2.18 -15.43 -11.26
N VAL A 37 1.11 -15.99 -10.71
CA VAL A 37 0.04 -15.25 -10.05
C VAL A 37 0.41 -15.09 -8.58
N LEU A 38 1.20 -14.05 -8.30
CA LEU A 38 1.73 -13.76 -6.96
C LEU A 38 1.02 -12.58 -6.29
N PRO A 39 0.85 -12.60 -4.96
CA PRO A 39 0.51 -11.40 -4.21
C PRO A 39 1.42 -10.21 -4.57
N ARG A 40 0.83 -9.12 -5.04
CA ARG A 40 1.55 -7.92 -5.53
C ARG A 40 1.96 -6.91 -4.46
N VAL A 41 1.91 -7.22 -3.18
CA VAL A 41 1.37 -6.20 -2.27
C VAL A 41 2.03 -6.12 -0.92
N LEU A 42 3.36 -6.12 -0.93
CA LEU A 42 4.10 -5.51 0.16
C LEU A 42 5.42 -4.94 -0.37
N TYR A 43 5.40 -3.70 -0.87
CA TYR A 43 6.63 -3.00 -1.26
C TYR A 43 6.85 -1.77 -0.41
N ALA A 44 8.09 -1.33 -0.30
CA ALA A 44 8.47 -0.16 0.47
C ALA A 44 9.35 0.72 -0.41
N GLU A 45 9.13 2.02 -0.40
CA GLU A 45 9.98 3.00 -1.07
C GLU A 45 10.22 4.21 -0.15
N PRO A 46 11.39 4.87 -0.24
CA PRO A 46 11.60 6.15 0.41
C PRO A 46 10.92 7.29 -0.36
N PHE A 47 10.34 8.22 0.37
CA PHE A 47 9.67 9.40 -0.20
C PHE A 47 10.68 10.34 -0.86
N LEU A 48 10.36 10.83 -2.06
CA LEU A 48 11.19 11.75 -2.86
C LEU A 48 12.61 11.24 -3.18
N VAL A 49 12.85 9.92 -3.20
CA VAL A 49 14.13 9.33 -3.59
C VAL A 49 13.96 8.54 -4.88
N ASP A 50 14.59 9.01 -5.95
CA ASP A 50 14.46 8.41 -7.29
C ASP A 50 15.62 7.45 -7.64
N ASN A 51 16.75 7.53 -6.92
CA ASN A 51 17.90 6.65 -7.14
C ASN A 51 17.72 5.30 -6.43
N PRO A 52 17.72 4.15 -7.14
CA PRO A 52 17.49 2.84 -6.52
C PRO A 52 18.51 2.45 -5.45
N GLN A 53 19.79 2.77 -5.64
CA GLN A 53 20.85 2.42 -4.67
C GLN A 53 20.74 3.25 -3.38
N GLU A 54 20.43 4.54 -3.49
CA GLU A 54 20.08 5.39 -2.34
C GLU A 54 18.82 4.88 -1.65
N ALA A 55 17.80 4.50 -2.42
CA ALA A 55 16.56 3.96 -1.87
C ALA A 55 16.79 2.69 -1.05
N CYS A 56 17.58 1.74 -1.56
CA CYS A 56 17.95 0.54 -0.81
C CYS A 56 18.69 0.87 0.50
N ARG A 57 19.67 1.79 0.47
CA ARG A 57 20.41 2.20 1.67
C ARG A 57 19.50 2.81 2.74
N ILE A 58 18.55 3.66 2.34
CA ILE A 58 17.58 4.27 3.27
C ILE A 58 16.67 3.20 3.86
N LEU A 59 16.17 2.26 3.05
CA LEU A 59 15.33 1.17 3.54
C LEU A 59 16.07 0.29 4.55
N GLU A 60 17.33 -0.04 4.31
CA GLU A 60 18.17 -0.83 5.21
C GLU A 60 18.49 -0.11 6.52
N ALA A 61 18.52 1.22 6.54
CA ALA A 61 18.75 2.00 7.76
C ALA A 61 17.46 2.33 8.53
N ALA A 62 16.29 2.16 7.91
CA ALA A 62 15.03 2.59 8.50
C ALA A 62 14.55 1.66 9.63
N GLU A 63 14.21 2.25 10.78
CA GLU A 63 13.59 1.55 11.91
C GLU A 63 12.05 1.56 11.84
N ARG A 64 11.50 2.58 11.18
CA ARG A 64 10.06 2.86 11.11
C ARG A 64 9.65 3.41 9.74
N ALA A 65 8.42 3.12 9.36
CA ALA A 65 7.75 3.72 8.23
C ALA A 65 6.91 4.91 8.71
N ARG A 66 6.99 6.01 7.96
CA ARG A 66 6.11 7.15 8.20
C ARG A 66 4.66 6.81 7.88
N LEU A 67 4.46 5.98 6.84
CA LEU A 67 3.14 5.67 6.31
C LEU A 67 3.08 4.21 5.85
N ILE A 68 1.98 3.53 6.16
CA ILE A 68 1.53 2.35 5.41
C ILE A 68 0.24 2.68 4.66
N ILE A 69 0.23 2.37 3.37
CA ILE A 69 -0.93 2.50 2.49
C ILE A 69 -1.49 1.10 2.28
N LEU A 70 -2.76 0.91 2.63
CA LEU A 70 -3.47 -0.36 2.53
C LEU A 70 -4.63 -0.23 1.56
N GLY A 71 -4.48 -0.80 0.36
CA GLY A 71 -5.60 -1.02 -0.54
C GLY A 71 -6.49 -2.19 -0.08
N ALA A 72 -7.57 -2.45 -0.83
CA ALA A 72 -8.47 -3.56 -0.54
C ALA A 72 -7.89 -4.92 -0.96
N SER A 73 -7.41 -5.00 -2.19
CA SER A 73 -6.79 -6.17 -2.80
C SER A 73 -6.06 -5.81 -4.09
N PRO A 74 -5.07 -6.61 -4.51
CA PRO A 74 -4.40 -6.36 -5.78
C PRO A 74 -5.39 -6.55 -6.94
N GLY A 75 -5.27 -5.68 -7.94
CA GLY A 75 -5.91 -5.88 -9.23
C GLY A 75 -5.35 -7.07 -10.00
N HIS A 76 -5.91 -7.35 -11.17
CA HIS A 76 -5.44 -8.44 -12.02
C HIS A 76 -3.95 -8.34 -12.35
N ILE A 77 -3.26 -9.47 -12.25
CA ILE A 77 -1.86 -9.54 -12.62
C ILE A 77 -1.75 -9.59 -14.13
N MET A 78 -1.03 -8.63 -14.72
CA MET A 78 -0.86 -8.53 -16.17
C MET A 78 -0.01 -9.69 -16.71
N SER A 79 -0.27 -10.12 -17.95
CA SER A 79 0.39 -11.29 -18.54
C SER A 79 1.92 -11.19 -18.56
N PHE A 80 2.46 -10.00 -18.83
CA PHE A 80 3.91 -9.79 -18.81
C PHE A 80 4.50 -9.95 -17.40
N GLU A 81 3.77 -9.55 -16.36
CA GLU A 81 4.21 -9.72 -14.97
C GLU A 81 4.16 -11.19 -14.55
N LYS A 82 3.11 -11.92 -14.96
CA LYS A 82 3.05 -13.38 -14.77
C LYS A 82 4.28 -14.06 -15.37
N ALA A 83 4.64 -13.69 -16.61
CA ALA A 83 5.82 -14.24 -17.29
C ALA A 83 7.12 -13.89 -16.53
N LEU A 84 7.30 -12.63 -16.12
CA LEU A 84 8.46 -12.18 -15.35
C LEU A 84 8.59 -12.94 -14.02
N TYR A 85 7.52 -12.99 -13.24
CA TYR A 85 7.53 -13.68 -11.93
C TYR A 85 7.78 -15.18 -12.10
N LYS A 86 7.20 -15.81 -13.13
CA LYS A 86 7.46 -17.22 -13.42
C LYS A 86 8.93 -17.47 -13.76
N GLN A 87 9.55 -16.62 -14.59
CA GLN A 87 10.97 -16.73 -14.91
C GLN A 87 11.85 -16.56 -13.66
N LEU A 88 11.55 -15.54 -12.85
CA LEU A 88 12.26 -15.28 -11.60
C LEU A 88 12.17 -16.47 -10.63
N LEU A 89 10.97 -17.00 -10.41
CA LEU A 89 10.77 -18.16 -9.54
C LEU A 89 11.47 -19.41 -10.08
N LYS A 90 11.50 -19.62 -11.40
CA LYS A 90 12.24 -20.72 -12.03
C LYS A 90 13.75 -20.56 -11.81
N TYR A 91 14.28 -19.37 -12.06
CA TYR A 91 15.70 -19.06 -11.87
C TYR A 91 16.17 -19.35 -10.44
N MET A 92 15.33 -19.04 -9.44
CA MET A 92 15.62 -19.31 -8.02
C MET A 92 15.18 -20.73 -7.55
N ASN A 93 14.80 -21.61 -8.48
CA ASN A 93 14.31 -22.98 -8.21
C ASN A 93 13.08 -23.00 -7.26
N ALA A 94 12.37 -21.88 -7.13
CA ALA A 94 11.24 -21.67 -6.23
C ALA A 94 9.92 -22.16 -6.85
N LEU A 95 9.92 -22.56 -8.13
CA LEU A 95 8.80 -23.25 -8.76
C LEU A 95 8.84 -24.76 -8.50
N GLU A 96 9.97 -25.42 -8.78
CA GLU A 96 10.10 -26.86 -8.59
C GLU A 96 10.19 -27.24 -7.11
N LYS A 97 10.89 -26.43 -6.31
CA LYS A 97 11.03 -26.62 -4.86
C LYS A 97 10.63 -25.33 -4.12
N PRO A 98 9.33 -25.05 -3.96
CA PRO A 98 8.87 -23.88 -3.22
C PRO A 98 9.45 -23.87 -1.80
N PRO A 99 10.09 -22.77 -1.35
CA PRO A 99 10.62 -22.67 0.01
C PRO A 99 9.50 -22.59 1.05
N GLU A 100 9.82 -22.96 2.28
CA GLU A 100 8.90 -22.77 3.40
C GLU A 100 8.68 -21.27 3.69
N PRO A 101 7.44 -20.84 4.02
CA PRO A 101 7.14 -19.45 4.35
C PRO A 101 8.04 -18.92 5.48
N GLY A 102 8.64 -17.73 5.30
CA GLY A 102 9.54 -17.14 6.30
C GLY A 102 10.96 -17.74 6.36
N SER A 103 11.26 -18.79 5.59
CA SER A 103 12.64 -19.29 5.50
C SER A 103 13.58 -18.28 4.82
N GLU A 104 14.89 -18.37 5.05
CA GLU A 104 15.85 -17.46 4.42
C GLU A 104 15.81 -17.52 2.89
N ARG A 105 15.52 -18.70 2.35
CA ARG A 105 15.30 -18.88 0.90
C ARG A 105 14.05 -18.14 0.42
N ALA A 106 12.94 -18.20 1.17
CA ALA A 106 11.74 -17.43 0.86
C ALA A 106 11.99 -15.91 0.94
N ARG A 107 12.75 -15.46 1.94
CA ARG A 107 13.15 -14.05 2.10
C ARG A 107 14.02 -13.58 0.95
N THR A 108 14.98 -14.40 0.50
CA THR A 108 15.82 -14.09 -0.66
C THR A 108 14.98 -13.92 -1.93
N VAL A 109 14.04 -14.85 -2.18
CA VAL A 109 13.11 -14.74 -3.32
C VAL A 109 12.28 -13.46 -3.24
N PHE A 110 11.74 -13.14 -2.06
CA PHE A 110 10.93 -11.95 -1.88
C PHE A 110 11.74 -10.66 -2.01
N ARG A 111 13.00 -10.66 -1.58
CA ARG A 111 13.92 -9.51 -1.73
C ARG A 111 14.14 -9.17 -3.21
N GLU A 112 14.29 -10.17 -4.07
CA GLU A 112 14.39 -9.92 -5.52
C GLU A 112 13.08 -9.41 -6.13
N LEU A 113 11.93 -9.96 -5.71
CA LEU A 113 10.62 -9.42 -6.11
C LEU A 113 10.46 -7.96 -5.69
N HIS A 114 10.82 -7.63 -4.45
CA HIS A 114 10.77 -6.27 -3.93
C HIS A 114 11.68 -5.33 -4.72
N ARG A 115 12.90 -5.75 -5.05
CA ARG A 115 13.84 -4.95 -5.88
C ARG A 115 13.24 -4.60 -7.24
N ILE A 116 12.63 -5.57 -7.92
CA ILE A 116 11.93 -5.35 -9.20
C ILE A 116 10.77 -4.37 -9.01
N TRP A 117 9.99 -4.50 -7.94
CA TRP A 117 8.89 -3.57 -7.66
C TRP A 117 9.38 -2.16 -7.31
N LEU A 118 10.47 -2.01 -6.56
CA LEU A 118 11.05 -0.71 -6.24
C LEU A 118 11.51 0.00 -7.53
N GLU A 119 12.14 -0.73 -8.46
CA GLU A 119 12.54 -0.17 -9.75
C GLU A 119 11.33 0.21 -10.62
N ALA A 120 10.33 -0.67 -10.71
CA ALA A 120 9.17 -0.49 -11.58
C ALA A 120 8.13 0.51 -11.04
N LEU A 121 7.91 0.53 -9.73
CA LEU A 121 6.86 1.30 -9.06
C LEU A 121 7.41 2.53 -8.30
N GLY A 122 8.71 2.56 -8.01
CA GLY A 122 9.33 3.64 -7.25
C GLY A 122 9.44 4.97 -8.01
N GLY A 123 9.72 6.04 -7.26
CA GLY A 123 9.99 7.37 -7.79
C GLY A 123 8.78 8.30 -7.79
N TRP A 124 9.02 9.59 -7.58
CA TRP A 124 7.98 10.58 -7.29
C TRP A 124 7.84 11.66 -8.36
N TYR A 125 8.95 12.08 -8.98
CA TYR A 125 8.97 12.94 -10.18
C TYR A 125 8.04 14.18 -10.15
N PHE A 126 7.92 14.87 -9.01
CA PHE A 126 7.12 16.09 -8.88
C PHE A 126 7.86 17.20 -8.12
N LYS A 127 7.39 18.45 -8.26
CA LYS A 127 7.83 19.60 -7.47
C LYS A 127 6.62 20.38 -6.94
N CYS A 128 6.76 20.97 -5.76
CA CYS A 128 5.81 21.96 -5.25
C CYS A 128 6.27 23.35 -5.66
N ARG A 129 5.38 24.15 -6.28
CA ARG A 129 5.62 25.57 -6.59
C ARG A 129 4.37 26.38 -6.27
N GLY A 130 4.44 27.27 -5.27
CA GLY A 130 3.32 28.16 -4.93
C GLY A 130 2.00 27.43 -4.58
N GLY A 131 2.10 26.27 -3.92
CA GLY A 131 0.95 25.41 -3.62
C GLY A 131 0.38 24.66 -4.84
N ASN A 132 1.10 24.59 -5.95
CA ASN A 132 0.76 23.75 -7.11
C ASN A 132 1.74 22.56 -7.20
N VAL A 133 1.23 21.42 -7.67
CA VAL A 133 2.03 20.22 -7.95
C VAL A 133 2.38 20.19 -9.44
N GLU A 134 3.67 20.19 -9.75
CA GLU A 134 4.18 20.06 -11.12
C GLU A 134 4.82 18.67 -11.30
N PHE A 135 4.16 17.77 -12.04
CA PHE A 135 4.70 16.45 -12.37
C PHE A 135 5.59 16.53 -13.62
N ARG A 136 6.79 15.98 -13.54
CA ARG A 136 7.72 15.84 -14.68
C ARG A 136 7.15 14.86 -15.71
N GLY A 137 7.56 15.01 -16.98
CA GLY A 137 7.13 14.12 -18.07
C GLY A 137 7.41 12.64 -17.82
N GLU A 138 8.50 12.33 -17.09
CA GLU A 138 8.87 10.98 -16.66
C GLU A 138 7.75 10.28 -15.85
N TYR A 139 7.08 11.03 -14.96
CA TYR A 139 6.00 10.51 -14.12
C TYR A 139 4.87 9.91 -14.96
N ARG A 140 4.41 10.68 -15.95
CA ARG A 140 3.29 10.28 -16.82
C ARG A 140 3.66 9.08 -17.69
N ARG A 141 4.92 8.98 -18.13
CA ARG A 141 5.41 7.84 -18.91
C ARG A 141 5.48 6.57 -18.06
N LYS A 142 6.11 6.65 -16.88
CA LYS A 142 6.32 5.51 -15.98
C LYS A 142 5.00 4.93 -15.47
N PHE A 143 4.09 5.78 -15.00
CA PHE A 143 2.84 5.34 -14.36
C PHE A 143 1.62 5.36 -15.28
N ARG A 144 1.82 5.43 -16.61
CA ARG A 144 0.72 5.56 -17.61
C ARG A 144 -0.38 4.52 -17.40
N PHE A 145 0.01 3.26 -17.21
CA PHE A 145 -0.89 2.10 -17.10
C PHE A 145 -1.17 1.69 -15.65
N LEU A 146 -0.50 2.30 -14.67
CA LEU A 146 -0.59 1.96 -13.25
C LEU A 146 -1.52 2.93 -12.52
N ARG A 147 -2.81 2.94 -12.90
CA ARG A 147 -3.80 3.94 -12.45
C ARG A 147 -3.87 4.12 -10.93
N TYR A 148 -3.83 3.03 -10.16
CA TYR A 148 -3.89 3.09 -8.69
C TYR A 148 -2.66 3.79 -8.12
N VAL A 149 -1.46 3.30 -8.43
CA VAL A 149 -0.18 3.86 -7.97
C VAL A 149 -0.06 5.32 -8.38
N ARG A 150 -0.39 5.63 -9.65
CA ARG A 150 -0.38 7.00 -10.17
C ARG A 150 -1.28 7.93 -9.37
N ARG A 151 -2.54 7.54 -9.14
CA ARG A 151 -3.49 8.40 -8.44
C ARG A 151 -3.15 8.54 -6.96
N MET A 152 -2.61 7.49 -6.32
CA MET A 152 -2.14 7.59 -4.94
C MET A 152 -0.93 8.49 -4.78
N LYS A 153 0.06 8.36 -5.66
CA LYS A 153 1.22 9.26 -5.65
C LYS A 153 0.83 10.70 -5.96
N GLU A 154 -0.12 10.91 -6.88
CA GLU A 154 -0.73 12.21 -7.12
C GLU A 154 -1.36 12.78 -5.83
N PHE A 155 -2.23 12.01 -5.18
CA PHE A 155 -2.88 12.41 -3.93
C PHE A 155 -1.88 12.80 -2.83
N LEU A 156 -0.86 11.98 -2.60
CA LEU A 156 0.17 12.25 -1.60
C LEU A 156 1.01 13.48 -1.94
N ALA A 157 1.31 13.72 -3.23
CA ALA A 157 2.00 14.92 -3.67
C ALA A 157 1.16 16.19 -3.42
N TYR A 158 -0.15 16.16 -3.68
CA TYR A 158 -1.04 17.27 -3.34
C TYR A 158 -1.08 17.51 -1.84
N LEU A 159 -1.28 16.47 -1.02
CA LEU A 159 -1.25 16.63 0.44
C LEU A 159 0.09 17.22 0.94
N TYR A 160 1.20 16.74 0.39
CA TYR A 160 2.53 17.25 0.72
C TYR A 160 2.67 18.74 0.38
N CYS A 161 2.18 19.19 -0.77
CA CYS A 161 2.22 20.61 -1.15
C CYS A 161 1.16 21.47 -0.44
N HIS A 162 0.08 20.87 0.10
CA HIS A 162 -1.01 21.53 0.81
C HIS A 162 -0.95 21.25 2.32
N GLY A 163 0.14 21.66 2.96
CA GLY A 163 0.27 21.65 4.43
C GLY A 163 0.90 20.38 5.01
N ASN A 164 1.19 19.37 4.19
CA ASN A 164 1.89 18.14 4.58
C ASN A 164 1.35 17.52 5.89
N PRO A 165 0.05 17.18 5.96
CA PRO A 165 -0.58 16.70 7.20
C PRO A 165 0.01 15.37 7.67
N LEU A 166 0.57 14.59 6.74
CA LEU A 166 1.26 13.34 7.03
C LEU A 166 2.67 13.57 7.58
N GLY A 167 3.19 14.80 7.60
CA GLY A 167 4.54 15.13 8.05
C GLY A 167 5.64 14.38 7.29
N LEU A 168 5.43 14.14 5.99
CA LEU A 168 6.38 13.44 5.13
C LEU A 168 7.61 14.30 4.87
N SER A 169 8.78 13.70 4.96
CA SER A 169 10.08 14.28 4.63
C SER A 169 10.81 13.41 3.60
N ARG A 170 11.79 13.99 2.88
CA ARG A 170 12.62 13.20 1.95
C ARG A 170 13.29 12.05 2.72
N GLY A 171 13.17 10.84 2.19
CA GLY A 171 13.74 9.62 2.80
C GLY A 171 12.77 8.89 3.73
N ASP A 172 11.64 9.49 4.12
CA ASP A 172 10.63 8.79 4.91
C ASP A 172 10.14 7.53 4.19
N VAL A 173 10.10 6.40 4.89
CA VAL A 173 9.68 5.14 4.29
C VAL A 173 8.15 5.09 4.20
N ILE A 174 7.67 4.80 2.98
CA ILE A 174 6.26 4.50 2.69
C ILE A 174 6.16 3.02 2.35
N ILE A 175 5.35 2.30 3.11
CA ILE A 175 4.98 0.92 2.83
C ILE A 175 3.68 0.90 2.03
N TRP A 176 3.67 0.15 0.95
CA TRP A 176 2.51 -0.11 0.11
C TRP A 176 2.09 -1.56 0.27
N GLY A 177 0.85 -1.78 0.68
CA GLY A 177 0.28 -3.11 0.78
C GLY A 177 -1.24 -3.12 0.60
N GLU A 178 -1.85 -4.25 0.96
CA GLU A 178 -3.28 -4.46 0.83
C GLU A 178 -3.82 -5.17 2.06
N LEU A 179 -5.13 -5.06 2.26
CA LEU A 179 -5.86 -5.82 3.28
C LEU A 179 -5.98 -7.30 2.91
N ALA A 180 -6.19 -7.61 1.64
CA ALA A 180 -6.10 -8.96 1.08
C ALA A 180 -4.95 -9.04 0.07
N PHE A 181 -3.98 -9.92 0.32
CA PHE A 181 -2.79 -9.97 -0.53
C PHE A 181 -2.98 -10.73 -1.85
N CYS A 182 -3.98 -11.61 -1.94
CA CYS A 182 -4.25 -12.38 -3.15
C CYS A 182 -5.25 -11.67 -4.07
N GLN A 183 -5.12 -11.89 -5.38
CA GLN A 183 -6.02 -11.34 -6.40
C GLN A 183 -7.42 -11.96 -6.26
N PRO A 184 -8.53 -11.22 -6.41
CA PRO A 184 -9.86 -11.83 -6.57
C PRO A 184 -9.94 -12.73 -7.82
N SER A 185 -10.67 -13.85 -7.75
CA SER A 185 -10.91 -14.74 -8.90
C SER A 185 -11.99 -14.22 -9.86
N LYS A 186 -12.89 -13.36 -9.37
CA LYS A 186 -13.90 -12.69 -10.19
C LYS A 186 -14.00 -11.23 -9.78
N LYS A 187 -14.32 -10.36 -10.75
CA LYS A 187 -14.63 -8.96 -10.48
C LYS A 187 -15.87 -8.87 -9.58
N GLY A 188 -15.77 -8.14 -8.47
CA GLY A 188 -16.87 -8.02 -7.49
C GLY A 188 -17.03 -9.21 -6.54
N ALA A 189 -16.07 -10.15 -6.51
CA ALA A 189 -16.07 -11.22 -5.53
C ALA A 189 -15.82 -10.67 -4.11
N GLU A 190 -16.54 -11.23 -3.13
CA GLU A 190 -16.43 -10.85 -1.73
C GLU A 190 -15.07 -11.26 -1.14
N ILE A 191 -14.10 -10.35 -1.18
CA ILE A 191 -12.73 -10.57 -0.68
C ILE A 191 -12.60 -10.37 0.83
N ARG A 192 -13.71 -10.03 1.50
CA ARG A 192 -13.80 -9.73 2.94
C ARG A 192 -13.18 -10.81 3.84
N ARG A 193 -13.47 -12.09 3.57
CA ARG A 193 -12.91 -13.21 4.36
C ARG A 193 -11.40 -13.34 4.18
N ALA A 194 -10.92 -13.22 2.94
CA ALA A 194 -9.50 -13.26 2.65
C ALA A 194 -8.77 -12.08 3.31
N ALA A 195 -9.34 -10.87 3.24
CA ALA A 195 -8.82 -9.68 3.90
C ALA A 195 -8.72 -9.89 5.42
N TYR A 196 -9.82 -10.32 6.05
CA TYR A 196 -9.85 -10.59 7.48
C TYR A 196 -8.76 -11.58 7.89
N LYS A 197 -8.52 -12.64 7.11
CA LYS A 197 -7.44 -13.60 7.37
C LYS A 197 -6.07 -12.97 7.14
N CYS A 198 -5.82 -12.37 5.98
CA CYS A 198 -4.53 -11.80 5.57
C CYS A 198 -4.01 -10.71 6.53
N MET A 199 -4.90 -9.92 7.15
CA MET A 199 -4.54 -8.87 8.09
C MET A 199 -3.65 -9.33 9.25
N HIS A 200 -3.63 -10.62 9.61
CA HIS A 200 -2.72 -11.11 10.66
C HIS A 200 -1.24 -10.84 10.31
N HIS A 201 -0.87 -10.90 9.04
CA HIS A 201 0.48 -10.60 8.57
C HIS A 201 0.88 -9.14 8.82
N LEU A 202 -0.08 -8.21 8.86
CA LEU A 202 0.18 -6.79 9.15
C LEU A 202 0.59 -6.54 10.60
N LYS A 203 0.29 -7.46 11.53
CA LYS A 203 0.68 -7.33 12.95
C LYS A 203 2.18 -7.15 13.13
N GLU A 204 2.98 -7.81 12.30
CA GLU A 204 4.44 -7.76 12.37
C GLU A 204 5.01 -6.39 11.93
N LEU A 205 4.22 -5.61 11.17
CA LEU A 205 4.57 -4.27 10.73
C LEU A 205 3.97 -3.19 11.62
N ALA A 206 2.88 -3.49 12.33
CA ALA A 206 2.06 -2.51 13.03
C ALA A 206 2.81 -1.68 14.08
N SER A 207 3.81 -2.27 14.77
CA SER A 207 4.63 -1.55 15.74
C SER A 207 5.66 -0.61 15.10
N HIS A 208 5.87 -0.67 13.79
CA HIS A 208 6.90 0.06 13.05
C HIS A 208 6.31 1.07 12.05
N VAL A 209 5.04 1.41 12.19
CA VAL A 209 4.38 2.39 11.32
C VAL A 209 3.80 3.53 12.16
N ASP A 210 3.96 4.75 11.69
CA ASP A 210 3.40 5.93 12.36
C ASP A 210 1.96 6.20 11.97
N ILE A 211 1.61 6.06 10.68
CA ILE A 211 0.28 6.37 10.15
C ILE A 211 -0.22 5.25 9.23
N VAL A 212 -1.49 4.89 9.36
CA VAL A 212 -2.16 3.92 8.48
C VAL A 212 -3.15 4.65 7.59
N LEU A 213 -2.91 4.63 6.28
CA LEU A 213 -3.85 5.12 5.27
C LEU A 213 -4.51 3.94 4.56
N VAL A 214 -5.81 3.78 4.74
CA VAL A 214 -6.59 2.72 4.11
C VAL A 214 -7.37 3.32 2.94
N THR A 215 -7.34 2.68 1.77
CA THR A 215 -8.11 3.11 0.59
C THR A 215 -9.27 2.14 0.32
N PRO A 216 -10.32 2.10 1.17
CA PRO A 216 -11.44 1.18 1.03
C PRO A 216 -12.11 1.26 -0.35
N THR A 217 -12.34 0.08 -0.96
CA THR A 217 -13.55 -0.12 -1.75
C THR A 217 -14.77 0.00 -0.81
N SER A 218 -15.94 0.38 -1.33
CA SER A 218 -17.14 0.65 -0.51
C SER A 218 -17.52 -0.48 0.46
N GLU A 219 -17.05 -1.67 0.16
CA GLU A 219 -17.28 -2.91 0.89
C GLU A 219 -16.66 -2.95 2.29
N PHE A 220 -15.66 -2.09 2.57
CA PHE A 220 -14.94 -2.11 3.87
C PHE A 220 -15.32 -0.95 4.80
N LEU A 221 -15.61 0.25 4.27
CA LEU A 221 -15.77 1.47 5.10
C LEU A 221 -16.78 2.52 4.58
N ASP A 222 -17.45 2.35 3.44
CA ASP A 222 -18.38 3.35 2.88
C ASP A 222 -19.79 3.16 3.44
N ASP A 223 -20.36 4.16 4.11
CA ASP A 223 -21.64 4.07 4.83
C ASP A 223 -22.89 3.82 3.98
N THR A 224 -22.77 3.85 2.65
CA THR A 224 -23.93 3.86 1.72
C THR A 224 -24.53 2.48 1.37
N GLY A 225 -24.16 1.38 2.04
CA GLY A 225 -24.80 0.08 1.78
C GLY A 225 -24.35 -1.11 2.62
N GLY A 226 -25.33 -1.98 2.94
CA GLY A 226 -25.27 -3.39 3.32
C GLY A 226 -24.12 -3.88 4.22
N LYS A 227 -24.46 -4.20 5.48
CA LYS A 227 -23.65 -4.86 6.55
C LYS A 227 -22.77 -3.92 7.41
N LYS A 228 -23.41 -3.00 8.14
CA LYS A 228 -22.79 -2.17 9.20
C LYS A 228 -21.95 -3.01 10.19
N GLN A 229 -22.40 -4.22 10.51
CA GLN A 229 -21.70 -5.12 11.44
C GLN A 229 -20.30 -5.53 10.94
N PHE A 230 -20.16 -5.98 9.69
CA PHE A 230 -18.85 -6.36 9.15
C PHE A 230 -17.88 -5.17 9.16
N LYS A 231 -18.35 -3.97 8.78
CA LYS A 231 -17.50 -2.77 8.77
C LYS A 231 -17.01 -2.43 10.17
N ARG A 232 -17.88 -2.56 11.17
CA ARG A 232 -17.53 -2.37 12.59
C ARG A 232 -16.49 -3.41 13.03
N GLU A 233 -16.74 -4.70 12.82
CA GLU A 233 -15.81 -5.78 13.16
C GLU A 233 -14.45 -5.64 12.45
N PHE A 234 -14.47 -5.24 11.17
CA PHE A 234 -13.27 -5.03 10.38
C PHE A 234 -12.45 -3.84 10.89
N THR A 235 -13.12 -2.72 11.19
CA THR A 235 -12.50 -1.53 11.77
C THR A 235 -11.94 -1.82 13.15
N GLU A 236 -12.67 -2.55 13.99
CA GLU A 236 -12.22 -3.01 15.31
C GLU A 236 -10.98 -3.91 15.20
N LYS A 237 -10.94 -4.80 14.21
CA LYS A 237 -9.76 -5.62 13.95
C LYS A 237 -8.56 -4.80 13.47
N LEU A 238 -8.75 -3.88 12.53
CA LEU A 238 -7.70 -2.96 12.09
C LEU A 238 -7.15 -2.17 13.26
N ARG A 239 -8.03 -1.57 14.07
CA ARG A 239 -7.65 -0.90 15.31
C ARG A 239 -6.88 -1.84 16.21
N SER A 240 -7.35 -3.05 16.48
CA SER A 240 -6.65 -4.03 17.33
C SER A 240 -5.21 -4.31 16.86
N ILE A 241 -5.00 -4.41 15.55
CA ILE A 241 -3.67 -4.63 14.96
C ILE A 241 -2.76 -3.41 15.17
N PHE A 242 -3.26 -2.20 14.92
CA PHE A 242 -2.47 -0.96 14.95
C PHE A 242 -2.53 -0.19 16.29
N LYS A 243 -3.28 -0.70 17.29
CA LYS A 243 -3.37 -0.20 18.68
C LYS A 243 -2.18 -0.66 19.53
N GLY A 244 -1.09 -1.15 18.92
CA GLY A 244 0.16 -1.43 19.63
C GLY A 244 0.71 -0.20 20.34
N ILE A 245 1.95 -0.29 20.85
CA ILE A 245 2.60 0.72 21.70
C ILE A 245 2.40 2.17 21.21
N PHE A 246 2.43 2.39 19.89
CA PHE A 246 2.35 3.72 19.29
C PHE A 246 0.94 4.22 18.96
N LYS A 247 -0.06 3.33 18.94
CA LYS A 247 -1.46 3.61 18.55
C LYS A 247 -1.52 4.44 17.25
N ALA A 248 -1.08 3.84 16.14
CA ALA A 248 -1.01 4.54 14.86
C ALA A 248 -2.43 4.99 14.42
N PRO A 249 -2.65 6.29 14.11
CA PRO A 249 -3.91 6.75 13.56
C PRO A 249 -4.26 6.02 12.26
N ILE A 250 -5.54 5.77 12.06
CA ILE A 250 -6.07 5.07 10.87
C ILE A 250 -6.98 6.02 10.09
N ILE A 251 -6.53 6.42 8.92
CA ILE A 251 -7.27 7.31 8.03
C ILE A 251 -7.81 6.49 6.86
N GLY A 252 -9.13 6.49 6.67
CA GLY A 252 -9.77 5.91 5.49
C GLY A 252 -10.02 6.98 4.41
N ILE A 253 -9.75 6.68 3.14
CA ILE A 253 -10.10 7.54 2.00
C ILE A 253 -10.78 6.75 0.86
N PRO A 254 -11.60 7.38 0.01
CA PRO A 254 -12.14 6.74 -1.19
C PRO A 254 -11.09 6.03 -2.05
N HIS A 255 -11.41 4.84 -2.56
CA HIS A 255 -10.49 4.08 -3.43
C HIS A 255 -10.09 4.89 -4.69
N PRO A 256 -8.78 5.07 -4.96
CA PRO A 256 -8.24 5.91 -6.05
C PRO A 256 -8.72 5.52 -7.45
N SER A 257 -9.06 4.25 -7.67
CA SER A 257 -9.55 3.79 -8.97
C SER A 257 -11.03 4.11 -9.24
N ARG A 258 -11.79 4.68 -8.29
CA ARG A 258 -13.21 5.06 -8.48
C ARG A 258 -13.34 6.43 -9.13
N GLY A 259 -14.09 6.53 -10.24
CA GLY A 259 -14.54 7.81 -10.84
C GLY A 259 -13.55 8.98 -10.70
N LYS A 260 -14.03 10.05 -10.04
CA LYS A 260 -13.27 11.21 -9.53
C LYS A 260 -13.17 11.12 -7.99
N PRO A 261 -12.17 10.40 -7.44
CA PRO A 261 -12.12 10.14 -6.00
C PRO A 261 -11.48 11.28 -5.22
N PHE A 262 -10.80 12.20 -5.89
CA PHE A 262 -10.05 13.31 -5.30
C PHE A 262 -10.54 14.65 -5.87
N PRO A 263 -10.29 15.77 -5.17
CA PRO A 263 -10.61 17.10 -5.67
C PRO A 263 -9.88 17.40 -6.98
N ASN A 264 -10.36 18.42 -7.68
CA ASN A 264 -9.59 18.95 -8.81
C ASN A 264 -8.25 19.51 -8.29
N PRO A 265 -7.13 19.35 -9.02
CA PRO A 265 -5.84 19.94 -8.65
C PRO A 265 -5.86 21.43 -8.32
N SER A 266 -6.75 22.19 -8.96
CA SER A 266 -6.89 23.64 -8.77
C SER A 266 -7.74 24.01 -7.54
N ASP A 267 -8.40 23.05 -6.91
CA ASP A 267 -9.30 23.27 -5.78
C ASP A 267 -8.53 23.31 -4.46
N LYS A 268 -7.79 24.40 -4.25
CA LYS A 268 -6.90 24.56 -3.08
C LYS A 268 -7.67 24.42 -1.76
N GLY A 269 -8.87 24.98 -1.68
CA GLY A 269 -9.70 24.94 -0.48
C GLY A 269 -10.09 23.51 -0.07
N GLU A 270 -10.46 22.65 -1.02
CA GLU A 270 -10.74 21.24 -0.72
C GLU A 270 -9.49 20.47 -0.30
N TRP A 271 -8.33 20.73 -0.91
CA TRP A 271 -7.07 20.10 -0.48
C TRP A 271 -6.66 20.53 0.94
N GLU A 272 -6.82 21.81 1.27
CA GLU A 272 -6.56 22.35 2.61
C GLU A 272 -7.55 21.76 3.65
N ARG A 273 -8.83 21.64 3.31
CA ARG A 273 -9.83 20.96 4.16
C ARG A 273 -9.41 19.51 4.45
N ILE A 274 -9.08 18.72 3.41
CA ILE A 274 -8.65 17.33 3.58
C ILE A 274 -7.39 17.27 4.45
N ALA A 275 -6.43 18.19 4.24
CA ALA A 275 -5.21 18.23 5.03
C ALA A 275 -5.48 18.54 6.51
N MET A 276 -6.33 19.51 6.82
CA MET A 276 -6.72 19.83 8.19
C MET A 276 -7.44 18.65 8.86
N GLU A 277 -8.37 17.99 8.17
CA GLU A 277 -9.05 16.81 8.70
C GLU A 277 -8.07 15.66 8.98
N MET A 278 -7.13 15.38 8.07
CA MET A 278 -6.10 14.38 8.28
C MET A 278 -5.23 14.72 9.49
N LYS A 279 -4.83 15.99 9.63
CA LYS A 279 -4.02 16.47 10.75
C LYS A 279 -4.73 16.28 12.09
N SER A 280 -6.01 16.64 12.19
CA SER A 280 -6.83 16.40 13.40
C SER A 280 -6.87 14.91 13.78
N VAL A 281 -7.06 14.01 12.81
CA VAL A 281 -7.09 12.56 13.08
C VAL A 281 -5.74 12.06 13.59
N ILE A 282 -4.64 12.60 13.07
CA ILE A 282 -3.28 12.24 13.49
C ILE A 282 -3.00 12.73 14.92
N GLU A 283 -3.35 13.98 15.22
CA GLU A 283 -3.18 14.59 16.54
C GLU A 283 -4.01 13.88 17.62
N GLU A 284 -5.26 13.51 17.29
CA GLU A 284 -6.15 12.74 18.15
C GLU A 284 -5.75 11.26 18.28
N ARG A 285 -4.79 10.79 17.48
CA ARG A 285 -4.47 9.35 17.28
C ARG A 285 -5.72 8.52 16.98
N GLY A 286 -6.62 9.10 16.19
CA GLY A 286 -7.97 8.61 15.97
C GLY A 286 -8.08 7.58 14.83
N THR A 287 -9.32 7.21 14.53
CA THR A 287 -9.66 6.45 13.32
C THR A 287 -10.86 7.11 12.66
N ARG A 288 -10.69 7.62 11.44
CA ARG A 288 -11.75 8.35 10.73
C ARG A 288 -11.68 8.09 9.22
N PHE A 289 -12.84 8.03 8.59
CA PHE A 289 -12.95 8.07 7.14
C PHE A 289 -13.10 9.53 6.70
N ILE A 290 -12.25 9.97 5.77
CA ILE A 290 -12.26 11.32 5.20
C ILE A 290 -12.80 11.23 3.79
N ASN A 291 -13.92 11.90 3.53
CA ASN A 291 -14.45 11.99 2.19
C ASN A 291 -13.61 13.00 1.37
N THR A 292 -12.96 12.49 0.32
CA THR A 292 -12.14 13.28 -0.60
C THR A 292 -12.86 13.60 -1.91
N THR A 293 -14.13 13.21 -2.05
CA THR A 293 -14.96 13.54 -3.21
C THR A 293 -15.71 14.83 -3.00
N ILE A 294 -15.88 15.60 -4.08
CA ILE A 294 -16.70 16.81 -4.08
C ILE A 294 -18.14 16.40 -3.76
N SER A 295 -18.69 16.85 -2.63
CA SER A 295 -20.14 16.93 -2.51
C SER A 295 -20.58 17.97 -3.54
N ARG A 296 -21.23 17.54 -4.63
CA ARG A 296 -22.13 18.49 -5.29
C ARG A 296 -23.15 18.84 -4.21
N LYS A 297 -23.03 20.01 -3.60
CA LYS A 297 -24.21 20.67 -3.06
C LYS A 297 -25.11 20.84 -4.27
N SER A 298 -26.14 20.01 -4.36
CA SER A 298 -27.32 20.29 -5.17
C SER A 298 -27.83 21.63 -4.67
N GLN A 299 -27.47 22.69 -5.41
CA GLN A 299 -28.24 23.92 -5.45
C GLN A 299 -29.44 23.69 -6.36
#